data_AF-A0A1Q4EC33-F1
#
_entry.id   AF-A0A1Q4EC33-F1
#
_cell.length_a   1.000
_cell.length_b   1.000
_cell.length_c   1.000
_cell.angle_alpha   90.00
_cell.angle_beta   90.00
_cell.angle_gamma   90.00
#
_symmetry.space_group_name_H-M   'P 1'
#
loop_
_entity.id
_entity.type
_entity.pdbx_description
1 polymer ?
#
loop_
_entity_poly.entity_id
_entity_poly.type
_entity_poly.pdbx_seq_one_letter_code
_entity_poly.pdbx_strand_id
1 'polypeptide(L)'
;MNLALELENTDPADHALRDETEGRYRAAIDGFVDQLVAERRSADAATRAVNDDLDEISALSAAELHSTYDKIRYDLLNRIEDVAGPSPWQRAAQKRLVGLGGVVLVVLLAAGYFGLRQYNLTPVTAPLETRAGLEQRANALAKVLHYESWASGRRGMIKNILLWPFEPLAEEVAGARELSSVALTGAAKLMERGEACGLQLGSGDQALTPQEYGVLNKVSDHLRNKASQWRDPPVLTVLDPIRSGYPCPASAGQAGR
;
A
#
# COMPACT_ATOMS: atom_id res chain seq x y z
N MET A 1 38.50 42.35 21.62
CA MET A 1 37.78 42.41 20.34
C MET A 1 36.85 41.22 20.28
N ASN A 2 35.54 41.45 20.10
CA ASN A 2 34.55 40.38 20.03
C ASN A 2 34.26 40.11 18.55
N LEU A 3 34.79 38.99 18.04
CA LEU A 3 34.72 38.64 16.62
C LEU A 3 33.28 38.48 16.12
N ALA A 4 32.33 38.13 17.01
CA ALA A 4 30.92 38.06 16.65
C ALA A 4 30.32 39.46 16.42
N LEU A 5 30.71 40.46 17.23
CA LEU A 5 30.31 41.87 17.03
C LEU A 5 30.98 42.48 15.79
N GLU A 6 32.22 42.11 15.48
CA GLU A 6 32.90 42.56 14.26
C GLU A 6 32.21 42.01 13.01
N LEU A 7 31.78 40.75 13.05
CA LEU A 7 31.04 40.13 11.96
C LEU A 7 29.65 40.76 11.77
N GLU A 8 28.99 41.15 12.86
CA GLU A 8 27.69 41.83 12.82
C GLU A 8 27.77 43.26 12.28
N ASN A 9 28.88 43.96 12.54
CA ASN A 9 29.10 45.34 12.10
C ASN A 9 29.73 45.47 10.69
N THR A 10 30.05 44.36 10.02
CA THR A 10 30.64 44.39 8.67
C THR A 10 29.54 44.53 7.60
N ASP A 11 29.65 45.54 6.72
CA ASP A 11 28.69 45.78 5.64
C ASP A 11 28.63 44.57 4.68
N PRO A 12 27.43 44.12 4.27
CA PRO A 12 27.26 43.08 3.26
C PRO A 12 28.07 43.26 1.96
N ALA A 13 28.41 44.49 1.57
CA ALA A 13 29.20 44.78 0.38
C ALA A 13 30.69 44.39 0.51
N ASP A 14 31.22 44.25 1.74
CA ASP A 14 32.63 43.96 2.03
C ASP A 14 32.86 42.46 2.25
N HIS A 15 32.51 41.65 1.25
CA HIS A 15 32.55 40.18 1.31
C HIS A 15 33.91 39.63 1.78
N ALA A 16 35.03 40.18 1.31
CA ALA A 16 36.36 39.68 1.66
C ALA A 16 36.69 39.86 3.16
N LEU A 17 36.33 41.01 3.74
CA LEU A 17 36.55 41.30 5.16
C LEU A 17 35.63 40.45 6.06
N ARG A 18 34.39 40.24 5.59
CA ARG A 18 33.41 39.39 6.26
C ARG A 18 33.88 37.93 6.28
N ASP A 19 34.31 37.39 5.15
CA ASP A 19 34.78 36.01 5.03
C ASP A 19 36.03 35.77 5.91
N GLU A 20 36.96 36.74 5.96
CA GLU A 20 38.12 36.68 6.83
C GLU A 20 37.72 36.66 8.32
N THR A 21 36.77 37.52 8.71
CA THR A 21 36.31 37.62 10.10
C THR A 21 35.50 36.39 10.53
N GLU A 22 34.67 35.86 9.63
CA GLU A 22 33.94 34.60 9.83
C GLU A 22 34.90 33.41 9.98
N GLY A 23 35.96 33.37 9.15
CA GLY A 23 37.02 32.36 9.26
C GLY A 23 37.73 32.40 10.61
N ARG A 24 38.10 33.59 11.09
CA ARG A 24 38.73 33.78 12.41
C ARG A 24 37.79 33.40 13.56
N TYR A 25 36.51 33.76 13.45
CA TYR A 25 35.49 33.41 14.44
C TYR A 25 35.28 31.89 14.55
N ARG A 26 35.15 31.20 13.41
CA ARG A 26 35.03 29.73 13.38
C ARG A 26 36.27 29.05 13.95
N ALA A 27 37.47 29.50 13.60
CA ALA A 27 38.70 28.95 14.14
C ALA A 27 38.82 29.13 15.67
N ALA A 28 38.32 30.25 16.21
CA ALA A 28 38.28 30.50 17.65
C ALA A 28 37.28 29.58 18.37
N ILE A 29 36.08 29.40 17.81
CA ILE A 29 35.08 28.43 18.32
C ILE A 29 35.67 27.02 18.30
N ASP A 30 36.27 26.62 17.18
CA ASP A 30 36.82 25.28 17.01
C ASP A 30 37.92 24.99 18.03
N GLY A 31 38.89 25.90 18.18
CA GLY A 31 39.96 25.75 19.16
C GLY A 31 39.45 25.70 20.60
N PHE A 32 38.43 26.50 20.93
CA PHE A 32 37.82 26.50 22.26
C PHE A 32 37.05 25.20 22.54
N VAL A 33 36.22 24.74 21.61
CA VAL A 33 35.43 23.50 21.77
C VAL A 33 36.35 22.28 21.84
N ASP A 34 37.39 22.21 21.01
CA ASP A 34 38.36 21.11 21.02
C ASP A 34 39.07 21.01 22.38
N GLN A 35 39.51 22.15 22.93
CA GLN A 35 40.11 22.20 24.25
C GLN A 35 39.11 21.79 25.34
N LEU A 36 37.90 22.33 25.29
CA LEU A 36 36.86 22.08 26.29
C LEU A 36 36.43 20.61 26.32
N VAL A 37 36.24 19.98 25.15
CA VAL A 37 35.89 18.57 25.04
C VAL A 37 37.05 17.68 25.50
N ALA A 38 38.30 18.04 25.18
CA ALA A 38 39.49 17.32 25.64
C ALA A 38 39.65 17.35 27.16
N GLU A 39 39.38 18.49 27.81
CA GLU A 39 39.48 18.65 29.26
C GLU A 39 38.31 18.00 30.01
N ARG A 40 37.07 18.19 29.54
CA ARG A 40 35.84 17.73 30.24
C ARG A 40 35.43 16.30 29.90
N ARG A 41 36.04 15.68 28.89
CA ARG A 41 35.86 14.27 28.47
C ARG A 41 34.43 13.82 28.13
N SER A 42 33.46 14.72 28.04
CA SER A 42 32.08 14.41 27.62
C SER A 42 31.35 15.65 27.08
N ALA A 43 30.49 15.44 26.07
CA ALA A 43 29.64 16.49 25.49
C ALA A 43 28.76 17.15 26.54
N ASP A 44 28.07 16.36 27.36
CA ASP A 44 27.14 16.88 28.38
C ASP A 44 27.80 17.77 29.42
N ALA A 45 29.08 17.50 29.76
CA ALA A 45 29.84 18.34 30.68
C ALA A 45 30.33 19.62 30.01
N ALA A 46 30.74 19.56 28.73
CA ALA A 46 31.13 20.72 27.95
C ALA A 46 29.93 21.65 27.68
N THR A 47 28.78 21.10 27.28
CA THR A 47 27.52 21.83 27.07
C THR A 47 27.04 22.53 28.35
N ARG A 48 27.09 21.86 29.49
CA ARG A 48 26.74 22.47 30.78
C ARG A 48 27.68 23.61 31.14
N ALA A 49 28.99 23.41 31.02
CA ALA A 49 29.97 24.46 31.27
C ALA A 49 29.76 25.69 30.37
N VAL A 50 29.52 25.50 29.07
CA VAL A 50 29.25 26.61 28.15
C VAL A 50 27.97 27.37 28.52
N ASN A 51 26.91 26.67 28.90
CA ASN A 51 25.68 27.33 29.32
C ASN A 51 25.86 28.10 30.63
N ASP A 52 26.50 27.50 31.63
CA ASP A 52 26.77 28.13 32.92
C ASP A 52 27.64 29.38 32.75
N ASP A 53 28.73 29.28 31.97
CA ASP A 53 29.65 30.40 31.71
C ASP A 53 28.96 31.52 30.91
N LEU A 54 28.15 31.19 29.90
CA LEU A 54 27.43 32.20 29.11
C LEU A 54 26.27 32.84 29.86
N ASP A 55 25.61 32.12 30.76
CA ASP A 55 24.58 32.69 31.64
C ASP A 55 25.20 33.65 32.65
N GLU A 56 26.38 33.33 33.21
CA GLU A 56 27.14 34.23 34.09
C GLU A 56 27.61 35.50 33.34
N ILE A 57 28.17 35.34 32.13
CA ILE A 57 28.62 36.46 31.30
C ILE A 57 27.42 37.35 30.92
N SER A 58 26.30 36.74 30.51
CA SER A 58 25.08 37.46 30.13
C SER A 58 24.54 38.30 31.30
N ALA A 59 24.48 37.72 32.50
CA ALA A 59 24.01 38.40 33.71
C ALA A 59 24.87 39.62 34.12
N LEU A 60 26.16 39.63 33.76
CA LEU A 60 27.09 40.72 34.05
C LEU A 60 27.21 41.74 32.89
N SER A 61 26.55 41.48 31.76
CA SER A 61 26.70 42.27 30.53
C SER A 61 25.53 43.25 30.31
N ALA A 62 25.72 44.17 29.36
CA ALA A 62 24.65 45.07 28.92
C ALA A 62 23.61 44.32 28.07
N ALA A 63 22.33 44.66 28.23
CA ALA A 63 21.21 44.02 27.55
C ALA A 63 21.33 43.99 26.01
N GLU A 64 22.01 44.97 25.43
CA GLU A 64 22.26 45.09 23.98
C GLU A 64 23.16 43.98 23.42
N LEU A 65 23.94 43.30 24.28
CA LEU A 65 24.87 42.24 23.88
C LEU A 65 24.27 40.83 23.98
N HIS A 66 23.07 40.69 24.56
CA HIS A 66 22.46 39.39 24.81
C HIS A 66 22.23 38.58 23.52
N SER A 67 21.79 39.24 22.44
CA SER A 67 21.60 38.60 21.12
C SER A 67 22.90 38.01 20.57
N THR A 68 24.02 38.69 20.77
CA THR A 68 25.34 38.22 20.36
C THR A 68 25.77 37.01 21.19
N TYR A 69 25.49 37.00 22.50
CA TYR A 69 25.77 35.85 23.36
C TYR A 69 24.91 34.63 23.03
N ASP A 70 23.63 34.81 22.70
CA ASP A 70 22.75 33.73 22.25
C ASP A 70 23.26 33.10 20.95
N LYS A 71 23.78 33.91 20.03
CA LYS A 71 24.40 33.43 18.80
C LYS A 71 25.66 32.63 19.07
N ILE A 72 26.55 33.14 19.92
CA ILE A 72 27.77 32.43 20.34
C ILE A 72 27.41 31.11 21.05
N ARG A 73 26.37 31.11 21.90
CA ARG A 73 25.85 29.91 22.56
C ARG A 73 25.44 28.86 21.55
N TYR A 74 24.61 29.25 20.58
CA TYR A 74 24.13 28.33 19.55
C TYR A 74 25.27 27.73 18.73
N ASP A 75 26.25 28.55 18.32
CA ASP A 75 27.39 28.09 17.53
C ASP A 75 28.30 27.14 18.33
N LEU A 76 28.55 27.44 19.61
CA LEU A 76 29.35 26.58 20.50
C LEU A 76 28.67 25.23 20.77
N LEU A 77 27.36 25.24 21.05
CA LEU A 77 26.61 24.02 21.36
C LEU A 77 26.55 23.07 20.16
N ASN A 78 26.25 23.59 18.96
CA ASN A 78 26.26 22.77 17.74
C ASN A 78 27.64 22.17 17.49
N ARG A 79 28.71 22.95 17.69
CA ARG A 79 30.06 22.44 17.48
C ARG A 79 30.46 21.38 18.50
N ILE A 80 30.03 21.51 19.76
CA ILE A 80 30.24 20.47 20.78
C ILE A 80 29.55 19.16 20.38
N GLU A 81 28.32 19.23 19.85
CA GLU A 81 27.60 18.05 19.36
C GLU A 81 28.32 17.39 18.17
N ASP A 82 28.83 18.19 17.23
CA ASP A 82 29.56 17.70 16.06
C ASP A 82 30.89 17.01 16.44
N VAL A 83 31.65 17.58 17.38
CA VAL A 83 32.98 17.10 17.77
C VAL A 83 32.90 15.89 18.72
N ALA A 84 31.97 15.89 19.68
CA ALA A 84 31.83 14.79 20.63
C ALA A 84 31.05 13.59 20.05
N GLY A 85 30.28 13.82 18.98
CA GLY A 85 29.45 12.83 18.30
C GLY A 85 28.27 12.35 19.13
N PRO A 86 27.31 11.61 18.53
CA PRO A 86 26.09 11.20 19.22
C PRO A 86 26.44 10.28 20.39
N SER A 87 25.79 10.50 21.53
CA SER A 87 26.01 9.73 22.76
C SER A 87 25.81 8.22 22.51
N PRO A 88 26.50 7.33 23.26
CA PRO A 88 26.34 5.88 23.10
C PRO A 88 24.89 5.41 23.28
N TRP A 89 24.09 6.14 24.09
CA TRP A 89 22.67 5.86 24.27
C TRP A 89 21.82 6.24 23.06
N GLN A 90 22.08 7.39 22.42
CA GLN A 90 21.42 7.79 21.17
C GLN A 90 21.73 6.82 20.02
N ARG A 91 22.98 6.37 19.89
CA ARG A 91 23.36 5.34 18.89
C ARG A 91 22.65 4.01 19.15
N ALA A 92 22.48 3.62 20.42
CA ALA A 92 21.75 2.41 20.78
C ALA A 92 20.24 2.54 20.53
N ALA A 93 19.65 3.70 20.83
CA ALA A 93 18.23 3.99 20.59
C ALA A 93 17.91 4.00 19.09
N GLN A 94 18.75 4.63 18.27
CA GLN A 94 18.57 4.67 16.82
C GLN A 94 18.70 3.29 16.18
N LYS A 95 19.69 2.48 16.61
CA LYS A 95 19.81 1.08 16.18
C LYS A 95 18.61 0.23 16.59
N ARG A 96 18.04 0.46 17.79
CA ARG A 96 16.84 -0.25 18.25
C ARG A 96 15.59 0.18 17.50
N LEU A 97 15.38 1.48 17.26
CA LEU A 97 14.24 1.99 16.51
C LEU A 97 14.26 1.54 15.05
N VAL A 98 15.41 1.64 14.37
CA VAL A 98 15.54 1.20 12.98
C VAL A 98 15.50 -0.33 12.87
N GLY A 99 16.12 -1.04 13.82
CA GLY A 99 16.13 -2.50 13.86
C GLY A 99 14.75 -3.09 14.18
N LEU A 100 14.20 -2.80 15.36
CA LEU A 100 12.90 -3.32 15.78
C LEU A 100 11.76 -2.72 14.96
N GLY A 101 11.80 -1.42 14.65
CA GLY A 101 10.77 -0.78 13.83
C GLY A 101 10.71 -1.36 12.42
N GLY A 102 11.87 -1.61 11.80
CA GLY A 102 11.94 -2.28 10.50
C GLY A 102 11.37 -3.70 10.54
N VAL A 103 11.74 -4.50 11.55
CA VAL A 103 11.21 -5.87 11.71
C VAL A 103 9.70 -5.86 11.92
N VAL A 104 9.19 -4.99 12.80
CA VAL A 104 7.75 -4.87 13.07
C VAL A 104 6.99 -4.49 11.79
N LEU A 105 7.52 -3.53 11.02
CA LEU A 105 6.91 -3.15 9.74
C LEU A 105 6.83 -4.33 8.76
N VAL A 106 7.92 -5.09 8.61
CA VAL A 106 7.96 -6.28 7.74
C VAL A 106 6.94 -7.33 8.21
N VAL A 107 6.85 -7.58 9.51
CA VAL A 107 5.88 -8.53 10.08
C VAL A 107 4.45 -8.07 9.83
N LEU A 108 4.14 -6.78 10.01
CA LEU A 108 2.82 -6.23 9.74
C LEU A 108 2.45 -6.32 8.26
N LEU A 109 3.39 -6.04 7.35
CA LEU A 109 3.19 -6.20 5.92
C LEU A 109 2.91 -7.65 5.54
N ALA A 110 3.68 -8.60 6.10
CA ALA A 110 3.44 -10.02 5.91
C ALA A 110 2.06 -10.42 6.46
N ALA A 111 1.73 -10.05 7.68
CA ALA A 111 0.45 -10.37 8.30
C ALA A 111 -0.73 -9.81 7.50
N GLY A 112 -0.65 -8.56 7.03
CA GLY A 112 -1.65 -7.96 6.15
C GLY A 112 -1.79 -8.70 4.81
N TYR A 113 -0.66 -9.10 4.21
CA TYR A 113 -0.64 -9.83 2.94
C TYR A 113 -1.27 -11.24 3.06
N PHE A 114 -0.95 -11.99 4.12
CA PHE A 114 -1.60 -13.28 4.40
C PHE A 114 -3.06 -13.11 4.83
N GLY A 115 -3.37 -12.08 5.60
CA GLY A 115 -4.74 -11.73 5.99
C GLY A 115 -5.62 -11.43 4.78
N LEU A 116 -5.08 -10.71 3.78
CA LEU A 116 -5.77 -10.44 2.52
C LEU A 116 -6.10 -11.72 1.76
N ARG A 117 -5.19 -12.70 1.74
CA ARG A 117 -5.47 -14.01 1.14
C ARG A 117 -6.62 -14.71 1.85
N GLN A 118 -6.60 -14.74 3.18
CA GLN A 118 -7.64 -15.40 3.98
C GLN A 118 -9.02 -14.73 3.79
N TYR A 119 -9.05 -13.39 3.71
CA TYR A 119 -10.27 -12.63 3.47
C TYR A 119 -10.87 -12.90 2.09
N ASN A 120 -10.04 -13.12 1.07
CA ASN A 120 -10.46 -13.41 -0.30
C ASN A 120 -10.82 -14.88 -0.55
N LEU A 121 -10.87 -15.73 0.48
CA LEU A 121 -11.30 -17.12 0.33
C LEU A 121 -12.82 -17.21 0.17
N THR A 122 -13.25 -17.90 -0.87
CA THR A 122 -14.66 -18.20 -1.13
C THR A 122 -14.92 -19.65 -0.74
N PRO A 123 -15.55 -19.93 0.42
CA PRO A 123 -15.83 -21.31 0.80
C PRO A 123 -16.87 -21.91 -0.14
N VAL A 124 -16.54 -23.04 -0.77
CA VAL A 124 -17.46 -23.84 -1.58
C VAL A 124 -17.78 -25.12 -0.80
N THR A 125 -18.77 -25.02 0.08
CA THR A 125 -19.11 -26.10 1.03
C THR A 125 -20.55 -26.56 0.93
N ALA A 126 -21.46 -25.70 0.45
CA ALA A 126 -22.87 -26.02 0.33
C ALA A 126 -23.16 -26.83 -0.96
N PRO A 127 -24.17 -27.70 -0.96
CA PRO A 127 -24.55 -28.51 -2.12
C PRO A 127 -25.12 -27.65 -3.26
N LEU A 128 -24.87 -28.06 -4.51
CA LEU A 128 -25.17 -27.32 -5.73
C LEU A 128 -26.66 -27.04 -5.93
N GLU A 129 -27.55 -27.89 -5.42
CA GLU A 129 -29.00 -27.74 -5.58
C GLU A 129 -29.57 -26.61 -4.71
N THR A 130 -28.80 -26.13 -3.72
CA THR A 130 -29.24 -25.09 -2.80
C THR A 130 -28.85 -23.70 -3.29
N ARG A 131 -29.65 -22.70 -2.89
CA ARG A 131 -29.34 -21.29 -3.11
C ARG A 131 -27.92 -20.93 -2.62
N ALA A 132 -27.57 -21.30 -1.40
CA ALA A 132 -26.27 -21.01 -0.81
C ALA A 132 -25.12 -21.64 -1.63
N GLY A 133 -25.30 -22.89 -2.11
CA GLY A 133 -24.28 -23.56 -2.93
C GLY A 133 -24.09 -22.92 -4.29
N LEU A 134 -25.15 -22.39 -4.91
CA LEU A 134 -25.08 -21.64 -6.17
C LEU A 134 -24.43 -20.27 -5.97
N GLU A 135 -24.77 -19.55 -4.91
CA GLU A 135 -24.13 -18.26 -4.56
C GLU A 135 -22.63 -18.42 -4.30
N GLN A 136 -22.22 -19.45 -3.55
CA GLN A 136 -20.80 -19.77 -3.29
C GLN A 136 -20.03 -20.03 -4.59
N ARG A 137 -20.59 -20.86 -5.48
CA ARG A 137 -19.97 -21.16 -6.77
C ARG A 137 -19.97 -19.99 -7.73
N ALA A 138 -21.00 -19.13 -7.67
CA ALA A 138 -21.04 -17.89 -8.45
C ALA A 138 -19.94 -16.93 -7.98
N ASN A 139 -19.71 -16.80 -6.68
CA ASN A 139 -18.58 -16.02 -6.15
C ASN A 139 -17.23 -16.62 -6.56
N ALA A 140 -17.09 -17.94 -6.51
CA ALA A 140 -15.89 -18.63 -6.96
C ALA A 140 -15.65 -18.43 -8.47
N LEU A 141 -16.69 -18.53 -9.29
CA LEU A 141 -16.64 -18.27 -10.72
C LEU A 141 -16.24 -16.82 -11.02
N ALA A 142 -16.85 -15.84 -10.35
CA ALA A 142 -16.46 -14.44 -10.49
C ALA A 142 -14.98 -14.21 -10.19
N LYS A 143 -14.47 -14.83 -9.11
CA LYS A 143 -13.05 -14.75 -8.74
C LYS A 143 -12.15 -15.37 -9.80
N VAL A 144 -12.49 -16.55 -10.31
CA VAL A 144 -11.72 -17.25 -11.36
C VAL A 144 -11.67 -16.43 -12.65
N LEU A 145 -12.83 -15.95 -13.13
CA LEU A 145 -12.93 -15.13 -14.33
C LEU A 145 -12.09 -13.84 -14.17
N HIS A 146 -12.21 -13.17 -13.04
CA HIS A 146 -11.44 -11.95 -12.77
C HIS A 146 -9.94 -12.21 -12.69
N TYR A 147 -9.53 -13.28 -12.00
CA TYR A 147 -8.13 -13.68 -11.90
C TYR A 147 -7.54 -14.02 -13.27
N GLU A 148 -8.25 -14.74 -14.13
CA GLU A 148 -7.79 -15.06 -15.48
C GLU A 148 -7.57 -13.79 -16.32
N SER A 149 -8.49 -12.83 -16.22
CA SER A 149 -8.36 -11.55 -16.92
C SER A 149 -7.08 -10.80 -16.52
N TRP A 150 -6.77 -10.75 -15.22
CA TRP A 150 -5.57 -10.11 -14.67
C TRP A 150 -4.31 -10.92 -14.91
N ALA A 151 -4.40 -12.24 -14.86
CA ALA A 151 -3.27 -13.13 -14.96
C ALA A 151 -2.80 -13.35 -16.41
N SER A 152 -3.59 -12.94 -17.40
CA SER A 152 -3.24 -12.98 -18.83
C SER A 152 -1.89 -12.31 -19.14
N GLY A 153 -1.14 -12.85 -20.11
CA GLY A 153 0.18 -12.35 -20.52
C GLY A 153 1.39 -12.94 -19.77
N ARG A 154 2.59 -12.40 -20.02
CA ARG A 154 3.86 -12.91 -19.49
C ARG A 154 3.93 -12.70 -17.97
N ARG A 155 3.92 -13.79 -17.20
CA ARG A 155 4.01 -13.75 -15.73
C ARG A 155 5.45 -13.53 -15.28
N GLY A 156 5.73 -12.37 -14.67
CA GLY A 156 6.99 -12.09 -13.97
C GLY A 156 6.88 -12.31 -12.46
N MET A 157 8.01 -12.35 -11.75
CA MET A 157 8.07 -12.55 -10.29
C MET A 157 7.21 -11.54 -9.51
N ILE A 158 7.24 -10.27 -9.90
CA ILE A 158 6.44 -9.20 -9.26
C ILE A 158 4.94 -9.48 -9.40
N LYS A 159 4.50 -9.90 -10.59
CA LYS A 159 3.10 -10.22 -10.86
C LYS A 159 2.63 -11.43 -10.05
N ASN A 160 3.48 -12.45 -9.87
CA ASN A 160 3.15 -13.61 -9.04
C ASN A 160 2.97 -13.23 -7.56
N ILE A 161 3.83 -12.37 -7.01
CA ILE A 161 3.69 -11.89 -5.63
C ILE A 161 2.43 -11.03 -5.49
N LEU A 162 2.16 -10.11 -6.41
CA LEU A 162 0.97 -9.25 -6.32
C LEU A 162 -0.34 -10.04 -6.44
N LEU A 163 -0.38 -11.09 -7.27
CA LEU A 163 -1.60 -11.85 -7.54
C LEU A 163 -1.84 -13.03 -6.59
N TRP A 164 -0.84 -13.50 -5.85
CA TRP A 164 -0.96 -14.67 -4.98
C TRP A 164 -2.06 -14.58 -3.90
N PRO A 165 -2.39 -13.41 -3.31
CA PRO A 165 -3.53 -13.31 -2.40
C PRO A 165 -4.89 -13.48 -3.08
N PHE A 166 -4.96 -13.26 -4.39
CA PHE A 166 -6.17 -13.34 -5.21
C PHE A 166 -6.26 -14.62 -6.02
N GLU A 167 -5.23 -15.45 -5.98
CA GLU A 167 -5.17 -16.71 -6.71
C GLU A 167 -6.30 -17.65 -6.24
N PRO A 168 -7.12 -18.18 -7.17
CA PRO A 168 -8.16 -19.14 -6.83
C PRO A 168 -7.56 -20.43 -6.28
N LEU A 169 -8.14 -20.96 -5.21
CA LEU A 169 -7.82 -22.29 -4.71
C LEU A 169 -8.42 -23.37 -5.61
N ALA A 170 -7.90 -24.60 -5.50
CA ALA A 170 -8.40 -25.74 -6.27
C ALA A 170 -9.91 -25.99 -6.07
N GLU A 171 -10.41 -25.79 -4.85
CA GLU A 171 -11.84 -25.91 -4.52
C GLU A 171 -12.68 -24.81 -5.19
N GLU A 172 -12.19 -23.58 -5.23
CA GLU A 172 -12.84 -22.46 -5.91
C GLU A 172 -12.88 -22.70 -7.43
N VAL A 173 -11.79 -23.22 -8.00
CA VAL A 173 -11.73 -23.62 -9.42
C VAL A 173 -12.69 -24.76 -9.72
N ALA A 174 -12.79 -25.76 -8.85
CA ALA A 174 -13.74 -26.86 -8.98
C ALA A 174 -15.19 -26.36 -8.93
N GLY A 175 -15.53 -25.53 -7.94
CA GLY A 175 -16.86 -24.92 -7.83
C GLY A 175 -17.22 -24.02 -9.01
N ALA A 176 -16.26 -23.26 -9.53
CA ALA A 176 -16.43 -22.46 -10.74
C ALA A 176 -16.70 -23.34 -11.97
N ARG A 177 -16.00 -24.48 -12.10
CA ARG A 177 -16.22 -25.47 -13.18
C ARG A 177 -17.59 -26.14 -13.10
N GLU A 178 -18.06 -26.44 -11.89
CA GLU A 178 -19.41 -27.00 -11.71
C GLU A 178 -20.47 -26.02 -12.19
N LEU A 179 -20.39 -24.76 -11.76
CA LEU A 179 -21.35 -23.75 -12.20
C LEU A 179 -21.23 -23.43 -13.69
N SER A 180 -20.02 -23.37 -14.25
CA SER A 180 -19.84 -23.11 -15.67
C SER A 180 -20.40 -24.24 -16.53
N SER A 181 -20.21 -25.50 -16.13
CA SER A 181 -20.79 -26.65 -16.81
C SER A 181 -22.32 -26.58 -16.82
N VAL A 182 -22.95 -26.27 -15.68
CA VAL A 182 -24.42 -26.12 -15.59
C VAL A 182 -24.91 -24.96 -16.45
N ALA A 183 -24.24 -23.81 -16.41
CA ALA A 183 -24.62 -22.63 -17.18
C ALA A 183 -24.51 -22.86 -18.69
N LEU A 184 -23.40 -23.42 -19.17
CA LEU A 184 -23.17 -23.68 -20.60
C LEU A 184 -24.06 -24.81 -21.13
N THR A 185 -24.25 -25.88 -20.34
CA THR A 185 -25.22 -26.94 -20.69
C THR A 185 -26.66 -26.40 -20.72
N GLY A 186 -26.99 -25.51 -19.78
CA GLY A 186 -28.27 -24.80 -19.77
C GLY A 186 -28.46 -23.93 -21.01
N ALA A 187 -27.43 -23.17 -21.39
CA ALA A 187 -27.42 -22.36 -22.61
C ALA A 187 -27.63 -23.22 -23.87
N ALA A 188 -26.89 -24.33 -24.00
CA ALA A 188 -27.04 -25.26 -25.12
C ALA A 188 -28.47 -25.79 -25.24
N LYS A 189 -29.07 -26.22 -24.12
CA LYS A 189 -30.47 -26.69 -24.10
C LYS A 189 -31.48 -25.60 -24.44
N LEU A 190 -31.24 -24.35 -24.03
CA LEU A 190 -32.11 -23.23 -24.40
C LEU A 190 -32.01 -22.91 -25.90
N MET A 191 -30.81 -23.03 -26.48
CA MET A 191 -30.60 -22.89 -27.93
C MET A 191 -31.31 -23.99 -28.71
N GLU A 192 -31.19 -25.26 -28.28
CA GLU A 192 -31.90 -26.40 -28.88
C GLU A 192 -33.42 -26.22 -28.87
N ARG A 193 -33.96 -25.58 -27.82
CA ARG A 193 -35.41 -25.29 -27.69
C ARG A 193 -35.87 -24.03 -28.41
N GLY A 194 -34.96 -23.27 -29.02
CA GLY A 194 -35.30 -21.98 -29.62
C GLY A 194 -35.75 -20.92 -28.60
N GLU A 195 -35.35 -21.06 -27.33
CA GLU A 195 -35.60 -20.07 -26.28
C GLU A 195 -34.43 -19.07 -26.14
N ALA A 196 -33.24 -19.44 -26.60
CA ALA A 196 -32.08 -18.55 -26.65
C ALA A 196 -31.44 -18.53 -28.05
N CYS A 197 -31.24 -17.34 -28.62
CA CYS A 197 -30.73 -17.16 -29.98
C CYS A 197 -29.49 -16.25 -30.03
N GLY A 198 -28.68 -16.37 -31.07
CA GLY A 198 -27.49 -15.54 -31.27
C GLY A 198 -26.29 -15.90 -30.38
N LEU A 199 -26.37 -17.03 -29.68
CA LEU A 199 -25.26 -17.63 -28.94
C LEU A 199 -24.48 -18.58 -29.86
N GLN A 200 -23.16 -18.53 -29.78
CA GLN A 200 -22.24 -19.51 -30.35
C GLN A 200 -21.41 -20.07 -29.21
N LEU A 201 -21.70 -21.32 -28.85
CA LEU A 201 -20.93 -22.07 -27.86
C LEU A 201 -19.83 -22.85 -28.60
N GLY A 202 -18.63 -22.89 -28.02
CA GLY A 202 -17.50 -23.63 -28.57
C GLY A 202 -17.61 -25.13 -28.32
N SER A 203 -16.65 -25.90 -28.82
CA SER A 203 -16.45 -27.27 -28.35
C SER A 203 -15.77 -27.23 -26.98
N GLY A 204 -16.28 -28.00 -26.01
CA GLY A 204 -15.89 -27.93 -24.59
C GLY A 204 -14.41 -28.23 -24.25
N ASP A 205 -13.58 -28.52 -25.26
CA ASP A 205 -12.14 -28.81 -25.12
C ASP A 205 -11.25 -27.59 -25.40
N GLN A 206 -11.81 -26.44 -25.78
CA GLN A 206 -11.06 -25.22 -26.08
C GLN A 206 -11.16 -24.19 -24.95
N ALA A 207 -10.24 -23.22 -24.95
CA ALA A 207 -10.34 -22.06 -24.06
C ALA A 207 -11.69 -21.35 -24.25
N LEU A 208 -12.25 -20.82 -23.18
CA LEU A 208 -13.55 -20.15 -23.20
C LEU A 208 -13.59 -19.06 -24.26
N THR A 209 -14.57 -19.13 -25.14
CA THR A 209 -14.82 -18.08 -26.13
C THR A 209 -15.31 -16.80 -25.43
N PRO A 210 -15.14 -15.62 -26.04
CA PRO A 210 -15.66 -14.38 -25.47
C PRO A 210 -17.17 -14.40 -25.19
N GLN A 211 -17.94 -15.16 -25.97
CA GLN A 211 -19.38 -15.31 -25.76
C GLN A 211 -19.69 -16.18 -24.55
N GLU A 212 -18.98 -17.30 -24.38
CA GLU A 212 -19.11 -18.14 -23.17
C GLU A 212 -18.70 -17.37 -21.92
N TYR A 213 -17.61 -16.60 -21.98
CA TYR A 213 -17.23 -15.71 -20.89
C TYR A 213 -18.35 -14.71 -20.54
N GLY A 214 -19.00 -14.12 -21.55
CA GLY A 214 -20.15 -13.24 -21.37
C GLY A 214 -21.36 -13.93 -20.72
N VAL A 215 -21.67 -15.16 -21.13
CA VAL A 215 -22.74 -15.97 -20.51
C VAL A 215 -22.42 -16.25 -19.05
N LEU A 216 -21.22 -16.73 -18.77
CA LEU A 216 -20.77 -17.07 -17.41
C LEU A 216 -20.76 -15.83 -16.50
N ASN A 217 -20.32 -14.68 -17.01
CA ASN A 217 -20.33 -13.45 -16.24
C ASN A 217 -21.77 -12.99 -15.92
N LYS A 218 -22.68 -13.00 -16.90
CA LYS A 218 -24.10 -12.67 -16.67
C LYS A 218 -24.75 -13.61 -15.64
N VAL A 219 -24.47 -14.91 -15.72
CA VAL A 219 -24.98 -15.91 -14.77
C VAL A 219 -24.45 -15.64 -13.37
N SER A 220 -23.13 -15.48 -13.24
CA SER A 220 -22.46 -15.16 -11.98
C SER A 220 -23.03 -13.89 -11.34
N ASP A 221 -23.12 -12.80 -12.10
CA ASP A 221 -23.61 -11.51 -11.61
C ASP A 221 -25.08 -11.59 -11.16
N HIS A 222 -25.91 -12.33 -11.91
CA HIS A 222 -27.31 -12.54 -11.54
C HIS A 222 -27.44 -13.33 -10.24
N LEU A 223 -26.71 -14.44 -10.07
CA LEU A 223 -26.80 -15.26 -8.86
C LEU A 223 -26.22 -14.56 -7.62
N ARG A 224 -25.25 -13.66 -7.79
CA ARG A 224 -24.65 -12.87 -6.70
C ARG A 224 -25.48 -11.65 -6.31
N ASN A 225 -26.40 -11.22 -7.16
CA ASN A 225 -27.24 -10.07 -6.90
C ASN A 225 -28.31 -10.40 -5.84
N LYS A 226 -28.28 -9.67 -4.71
CA LYS A 226 -29.23 -9.84 -3.61
C LYS A 226 -30.69 -9.58 -3.99
N ALA A 227 -30.92 -8.82 -5.07
CA ALA A 227 -32.25 -8.52 -5.58
C ALA A 227 -32.81 -9.58 -6.54
N SER A 228 -32.03 -10.60 -6.92
CA SER A 228 -32.48 -11.64 -7.83
C SER A 228 -33.57 -12.49 -7.22
N GLN A 229 -34.62 -12.74 -8.00
CA GLN A 229 -35.70 -13.65 -7.62
C GLN A 229 -35.25 -15.08 -7.91
N TRP A 230 -35.25 -15.90 -6.87
CA TRP A 230 -34.85 -17.30 -6.97
C TRP A 230 -36.03 -18.18 -7.36
N ARG A 231 -35.81 -19.08 -8.31
CA ARG A 231 -36.77 -20.11 -8.69
C ARG A 231 -36.70 -21.32 -7.75
N ASP A 232 -37.73 -22.15 -7.80
CA ASP A 232 -37.76 -23.47 -7.16
C ASP A 232 -37.89 -24.55 -8.25
N PRO A 233 -36.90 -25.46 -8.43
CA PRO A 233 -35.65 -25.56 -7.69
C PRO A 233 -34.64 -24.43 -8.01
N PRO A 234 -33.75 -24.04 -7.05
CA PRO A 234 -32.80 -22.93 -7.20
C PRO A 234 -31.93 -22.98 -8.45
N VAL A 235 -31.58 -24.19 -8.91
CA VAL A 235 -30.76 -24.42 -10.12
C VAL A 235 -31.39 -23.83 -11.39
N LEU A 236 -32.72 -23.70 -11.46
CA LEU A 236 -33.38 -23.09 -12.62
C LEU A 236 -33.10 -21.59 -12.76
N THR A 237 -32.72 -20.92 -11.66
CA THR A 237 -32.36 -19.49 -11.65
C THR A 237 -31.12 -19.23 -12.52
N VAL A 238 -30.27 -20.24 -12.74
CA VAL A 238 -29.09 -20.15 -13.63
C VAL A 238 -29.49 -19.80 -15.07
N LEU A 239 -30.70 -20.18 -15.50
CA LEU A 239 -31.16 -20.02 -16.89
C LEU A 239 -31.73 -18.62 -17.20
N ASP A 240 -32.16 -17.88 -16.17
CA ASP A 240 -32.82 -16.57 -16.32
C ASP A 240 -31.96 -15.50 -17.00
N PRO A 241 -30.70 -15.29 -16.62
CA PRO A 241 -29.84 -14.32 -17.30
C PRO A 241 -29.50 -14.73 -18.74
N ILE A 242 -29.58 -16.03 -19.07
CA ILE A 242 -29.38 -16.54 -20.43
C ILE A 242 -30.60 -16.22 -21.29
N ARG A 243 -31.80 -16.55 -20.81
CA ARG A 243 -33.06 -16.26 -21.52
C ARG A 243 -33.27 -14.78 -21.79
N SER A 244 -33.07 -13.96 -20.76
CA SER A 244 -33.22 -12.50 -20.86
C SER A 244 -32.12 -11.84 -21.69
N GLY A 245 -30.90 -12.39 -21.64
CA GLY A 245 -29.75 -11.82 -22.34
C GLY A 245 -29.66 -12.18 -23.82
N TYR A 246 -30.36 -13.22 -24.27
CA TYR A 246 -30.28 -13.77 -25.63
C TYR A 246 -31.67 -14.16 -26.17
N PRO A 247 -32.66 -13.25 -26.18
CA PRO A 247 -34.01 -13.60 -26.61
C PRO A 247 -34.03 -13.96 -28.10
N CYS A 248 -34.77 -15.02 -28.43
CA CYS A 248 -35.12 -15.28 -29.83
C CYS A 248 -36.10 -14.22 -30.33
N PRO A 249 -35.95 -13.74 -31.58
CA PRO A 249 -36.93 -12.83 -32.17
C PRO A 249 -38.30 -13.52 -32.12
N ALA A 250 -39.30 -12.83 -31.58
CA ALA A 250 -40.68 -13.30 -31.65
C ALA A 250 -40.97 -13.58 -33.11
N SER A 251 -41.25 -14.83 -33.47
CA SER A 251 -41.63 -15.19 -34.82
C SER A 251 -42.82 -14.30 -35.18
N ALA A 252 -42.67 -13.49 -36.23
CA ALA A 252 -43.67 -12.55 -36.72
C ALA A 252 -44.89 -13.26 -37.36
N GLY A 253 -45.45 -14.27 -36.69
CA GLY A 253 -46.34 -15.28 -37.27
C GLY A 253 -47.48 -15.74 -36.37
N GLN A 254 -47.92 -14.94 -35.40
CA GLN A 254 -49.19 -15.15 -34.68
C GLN A 254 -50.02 -13.86 -34.50
N ALA A 255 -49.97 -12.96 -35.50
CA ALA A 255 -50.94 -11.88 -35.65
C ALA A 255 -51.83 -12.15 -36.87
N GLY A 256 -52.50 -13.29 -36.88
CA GLY A 256 -53.32 -13.72 -38.00
C GLY A 256 -53.85 -15.14 -37.89
N ARG A 257 -54.55 -15.46 -36.79
CA ARG A 257 -55.62 -16.46 -36.75
C ARG A 257 -56.67 -16.03 -35.74
#